data_AF-A0A1I8E8S0-F1
#
_entry.id   AF-A0A1I8E8S0-F1
#
_cell.length_a   1.000
_cell.length_b   1.000
_cell.length_c   1.000
_cell.angle_alpha   90.00
_cell.angle_beta   90.00
_cell.angle_gamma   90.00
#
_symmetry.space_group_name_H-M   'P 1'
#
loop_
_entity.id
_entity.type
_entity.pdbx_description
1 polymer ?
#
loop_
_entity_poly.entity_id
_entity_poly.type
_entity_poly.pdbx_seq_one_letter_code
_entity_poly.pdbx_strand_id
1 'polypeptide(L)'
;MNQYWSSEAQKLSRNVGEQFKQAFVNNERAQFDAEVFLSLFDQYLREPSTIDWTRMKPLILLQHFNKRNNSSVPLVLMNSFNTEKAICEYLADRKLLAQGRDICFISNIDNTGATIDLRIAKLMVESDLEYIMECTEKTKVDRKGGTLIEINGYIMHLEMPQVPKDHINDFFSTDIFKIFNTNNIWVNLRAVKKKLAKMKMEIIVNRKVLSTGEFVIQLETSVGGTIRNFDKVLSIQVPRSRFLPVKNTQDLLAIMSDLYEVREDFSLQFVRKGKVPVIELSKYFSKVSEFQKRFREIPQLRQLKRLKVEGDVYFGHRVVLKDNVEIAADQGQQLEVAEGECLENIKLIQKAHSEVQRIPLEHQTIKS
;
A
#
# COMPACT_ATOMS: atom_id res chain seq x y z
N MET A 1 -1.50 2.06 41.69
CA MET A 1 -2.24 0.78 41.74
C MET A 1 -1.97 0.06 40.41
N ASN A 2 -0.84 -0.62 40.17
CA ASN A 2 -0.41 -1.90 40.74
C ASN A 2 -1.53 -2.69 41.39
N GLN A 3 -2.18 -3.58 40.62
CA GLN A 3 -2.23 -5.02 40.88
C GLN A 3 -3.20 -5.76 39.92
N TYR A 4 -2.72 -6.88 39.38
CA TYR A 4 -3.48 -7.99 38.78
C TYR A 4 -4.24 -7.73 37.46
N TRP A 5 -3.51 -7.75 36.34
CA TRP A 5 -4.02 -8.54 35.21
C TRP A 5 -3.89 -10.01 35.64
N SER A 6 -5.04 -10.67 35.77
CA SER A 6 -5.24 -11.81 36.64
C SER A 6 -4.38 -13.03 36.27
N SER A 7 -4.21 -13.93 37.25
CA SER A 7 -3.70 -15.28 37.03
C SER A 7 -4.47 -16.02 35.93
N GLU A 8 -5.69 -15.60 35.60
CA GLU A 8 -6.46 -16.10 34.46
C GLU A 8 -5.92 -15.61 33.11
N ALA A 9 -5.41 -14.39 32.97
CA ALA A 9 -4.77 -13.93 31.73
C ALA A 9 -3.47 -14.71 31.43
N GLN A 10 -2.69 -15.03 32.48
CA GLN A 10 -1.52 -15.90 32.35
C GLN A 10 -1.90 -17.37 32.08
N LYS A 11 -2.97 -17.88 32.70
CA LYS A 11 -3.54 -19.21 32.39
C LYS A 11 -4.11 -19.26 30.98
N LEU A 12 -4.74 -18.18 30.49
CA LEU A 12 -5.28 -18.08 29.14
C LEU A 12 -4.15 -18.04 28.11
N SER A 13 -3.08 -17.26 28.34
CA SER A 13 -1.87 -17.28 27.50
C SER A 13 -1.22 -18.68 27.45
N ARG A 14 -1.11 -19.39 28.60
CA ARG A 14 -0.61 -20.77 28.63
C ARG A 14 -1.53 -21.77 27.92
N ASN A 15 -2.84 -21.73 28.19
CA ASN A 15 -3.80 -22.67 27.60
C ASN A 15 -3.99 -22.44 26.10
N VAL A 16 -4.12 -21.19 25.67
CA VAL A 16 -4.15 -20.83 24.25
C VAL A 16 -2.80 -21.18 23.62
N GLY A 17 -1.68 -20.88 24.25
CA GLY A 17 -0.35 -21.24 23.75
C GLY A 17 -0.14 -22.74 23.53
N GLU A 18 -0.54 -23.58 24.47
CA GLU A 18 -0.44 -25.04 24.38
C GLU A 18 -1.40 -25.60 23.31
N GLN A 19 -2.67 -25.16 23.28
CA GLN A 19 -3.67 -25.61 22.31
C GLN A 19 -3.39 -25.11 20.88
N PHE A 20 -2.87 -23.89 20.73
CA PHE A 20 -2.50 -23.30 19.45
C PHE A 20 -1.24 -23.98 18.90
N LYS A 21 -0.24 -24.29 19.74
CA LYS A 21 0.91 -25.13 19.33
C LYS A 21 0.49 -26.52 18.87
N GLN A 22 -0.50 -27.13 19.52
CA GLN A 22 -1.06 -28.43 19.12
C GLN A 22 -1.84 -28.39 17.80
N ALA A 23 -2.42 -27.25 17.42
CA ALA A 23 -3.12 -27.09 16.14
C ALA A 23 -2.18 -26.90 14.93
N PHE A 24 -0.92 -26.51 15.15
CA PHE A 24 0.06 -26.15 14.11
C PHE A 24 1.28 -27.10 14.05
N VAL A 25 1.12 -28.37 14.44
CA VAL A 25 2.22 -29.37 14.61
C VAL A 25 2.80 -29.89 13.29
N ASN A 26 2.22 -29.54 12.15
CA ASN A 26 2.46 -30.29 10.91
C ASN A 26 3.78 -29.95 10.17
N ASN A 27 4.49 -28.87 10.52
CA ASN A 27 5.90 -28.64 10.14
C ASN A 27 6.58 -27.48 10.92
N GLU A 28 7.91 -27.37 10.79
CA GLU A 28 8.75 -26.32 11.42
C GLU A 28 8.28 -24.88 11.14
N ARG A 29 7.63 -24.61 10.00
CA ARG A 29 7.14 -23.26 9.62
C ARG A 29 5.84 -22.90 10.33
N ALA A 30 4.93 -23.86 10.50
CA ALA A 30 3.70 -23.69 11.27
C ALA A 30 4.01 -23.53 12.77
N GLN A 31 5.03 -24.23 13.27
CA GLN A 31 5.56 -24.02 14.62
C GLN A 31 6.21 -22.63 14.77
N PHE A 32 7.00 -22.18 13.79
CA PHE A 32 7.57 -20.82 13.77
C PHE A 32 6.49 -19.72 13.70
N ASP A 33 5.46 -19.87 12.86
CA ASP A 33 4.35 -18.92 12.74
C ASP A 33 3.52 -18.89 14.04
N ALA A 34 3.32 -20.05 14.69
CA ALA A 34 2.70 -20.13 16.01
C ALA A 34 3.59 -19.51 17.10
N GLU A 35 4.91 -19.65 17.02
CA GLU A 35 5.86 -19.01 17.94
C GLU A 35 5.94 -17.49 17.75
N VAL A 36 5.90 -16.99 16.50
CA VAL A 36 5.80 -15.55 16.22
C VAL A 36 4.45 -15.01 16.68
N PHE A 37 3.34 -15.70 16.42
CA PHE A 37 2.03 -15.30 16.92
C PHE A 37 2.00 -15.27 18.46
N LEU A 38 2.49 -16.32 19.12
CA LEU A 38 2.54 -16.39 20.58
C LEU A 38 3.53 -15.38 21.16
N SER A 39 4.62 -15.07 20.45
CA SER A 39 5.56 -14.01 20.80
C SER A 39 4.90 -12.64 20.68
N LEU A 40 4.23 -12.30 19.56
CA LEU A 40 3.49 -11.05 19.38
C LEU A 40 2.35 -10.92 20.41
N PHE A 41 1.71 -12.03 20.77
CA PHE A 41 0.66 -12.09 21.78
C PHE A 41 1.20 -11.90 23.20
N ASP A 42 2.28 -12.58 23.58
CA ASP A 42 2.91 -12.41 24.91
C ASP A 42 3.61 -11.03 25.03
N GLN A 43 4.09 -10.46 23.92
CA GLN A 43 4.66 -9.12 23.80
C GLN A 43 3.61 -8.00 23.84
N TYR A 44 2.46 -8.19 23.18
CA TYR A 44 1.23 -7.42 23.39
C TYR A 44 0.78 -7.46 24.86
N LEU A 45 1.06 -8.57 25.56
CA LEU A 45 0.74 -8.76 26.98
C LEU A 45 1.84 -8.30 27.97
N ARG A 46 3.13 -8.23 27.59
CA ARG A 46 4.24 -8.08 28.56
C ARG A 46 5.34 -7.07 28.22
N GLU A 47 5.60 -6.68 26.97
CA GLU A 47 6.51 -5.60 26.49
C GLU A 47 6.98 -5.85 25.03
N PRO A 48 7.40 -4.83 24.23
CA PRO A 48 7.54 -4.86 22.75
C PRO A 48 8.77 -5.63 22.17
N SER A 49 8.76 -5.94 20.85
CA SER A 49 9.31 -7.12 20.08
C SER A 49 10.81 -7.27 19.84
N THR A 50 11.30 -8.53 19.68
CA THR A 50 11.84 -9.13 18.39
C THR A 50 12.60 -10.47 18.49
N ILE A 51 12.29 -11.48 17.64
CA ILE A 51 13.03 -12.76 17.43
C ILE A 51 13.11 -13.17 15.94
N ASP A 52 13.86 -14.28 15.69
CA ASP A 52 14.67 -14.54 14.54
C ASP A 52 14.72 -16.02 13.89
N TRP A 53 14.09 -16.19 12.67
CA TRP A 53 14.09 -17.03 11.36
C TRP A 53 15.35 -17.62 10.57
N THR A 54 15.58 -18.93 10.41
CA THR A 54 16.79 -19.44 9.66
C THR A 54 16.68 -19.76 8.15
N ARG A 55 15.60 -19.51 7.39
CA ARG A 55 15.50 -20.12 6.01
C ARG A 55 14.61 -19.40 4.96
N MET A 56 15.17 -18.67 3.96
CA MET A 56 14.51 -18.40 2.62
C MET A 56 15.35 -17.71 1.48
N LYS A 57 14.85 -17.74 0.20
CA LYS A 57 15.49 -17.38 -1.14
C LYS A 57 14.59 -16.54 -2.12
N PRO A 58 15.10 -15.88 -3.22
CA PRO A 58 14.51 -14.67 -3.86
C PRO A 58 14.09 -14.70 -5.38
N LEU A 59 13.48 -13.60 -5.89
CA LEU A 59 13.11 -13.27 -7.30
C LEU A 59 13.44 -11.79 -7.69
N ILE A 60 13.60 -11.49 -9.01
CA ILE A 60 14.39 -10.37 -9.61
C ILE A 60 13.53 -9.31 -10.33
N LEU A 61 13.84 -8.00 -10.15
CA LEU A 61 13.36 -6.87 -10.99
C LEU A 61 14.39 -5.72 -11.20
N LEU A 62 15.66 -5.85 -10.77
CA LEU A 62 16.62 -4.72 -10.72
C LEU A 62 17.60 -4.60 -11.92
N GLN A 63 17.43 -5.40 -12.97
CA GLN A 63 18.44 -5.51 -14.04
C GLN A 63 18.66 -4.21 -14.85
N HIS A 64 17.64 -3.37 -15.04
CA HIS A 64 17.77 -2.20 -15.92
C HIS A 64 18.56 -1.04 -15.26
N PHE A 65 18.29 -0.72 -13.99
CA PHE A 65 19.04 0.30 -13.26
C PHE A 65 20.55 -0.01 -13.22
N ASN A 66 20.88 -1.28 -12.95
CA ASN A 66 22.25 -1.78 -12.92
C ASN A 66 22.93 -1.66 -14.30
N LYS A 67 22.23 -1.98 -15.39
CA LYS A 67 22.73 -1.80 -16.77
C LYS A 67 23.01 -0.34 -17.10
N ARG A 68 22.07 0.58 -16.79
CA ARG A 68 22.18 2.00 -17.14
C ARG A 68 23.32 2.70 -16.39
N ASN A 69 23.51 2.39 -15.12
CA ASN A 69 24.47 3.08 -14.25
C ASN A 69 25.78 2.29 -14.05
N ASN A 70 25.95 1.16 -14.76
CA ASN A 70 27.05 0.22 -14.55
C ASN A 70 27.26 -0.11 -13.07
N SER A 71 26.17 -0.36 -12.35
CA SER A 71 26.13 -0.54 -10.89
C SER A 71 25.55 -1.91 -10.52
N SER A 72 25.72 -2.33 -9.26
CA SER A 72 25.25 -3.62 -8.75
C SER A 72 24.39 -3.46 -7.50
N VAL A 73 23.19 -2.93 -7.68
CA VAL A 73 22.15 -2.80 -6.63
C VAL A 73 21.34 -4.09 -6.52
N PRO A 74 21.23 -4.70 -5.32
CA PRO A 74 20.46 -5.92 -5.08
C PRO A 74 18.95 -5.62 -4.88
N LEU A 75 18.06 -6.49 -5.37
CA LEU A 75 16.64 -6.46 -5.01
C LEU A 75 16.37 -7.39 -3.85
N VAL A 76 15.61 -6.89 -2.88
CA VAL A 76 15.10 -7.69 -1.76
C VAL A 76 13.59 -7.58 -1.76
N LEU A 77 12.89 -8.70 -1.89
CA LEU A 77 11.43 -8.77 -1.77
C LEU A 77 11.07 -9.24 -0.36
N MET A 78 10.17 -8.53 0.29
CA MET A 78 9.76 -8.81 1.67
C MET A 78 8.24 -9.02 1.72
N ASN A 79 7.80 -10.12 2.36
CA ASN A 79 6.38 -10.38 2.61
C ASN A 79 5.99 -9.82 4.00
N SER A 80 4.87 -9.11 4.08
CA SER A 80 4.49 -8.28 5.25
C SER A 80 4.12 -9.04 6.52
N PHE A 81 4.19 -10.37 6.55
CA PHE A 81 3.67 -11.18 7.66
C PHE A 81 4.71 -11.78 8.59
N ASN A 82 6.03 -11.69 8.31
CA ASN A 82 7.06 -12.28 9.18
C ASN A 82 8.48 -11.78 8.87
N THR A 83 8.76 -10.50 9.14
CA THR A 83 10.02 -9.89 8.64
C THR A 83 10.88 -9.19 9.68
N GLU A 84 10.57 -9.21 10.97
CA GLU A 84 11.52 -8.69 11.96
C GLU A 84 12.86 -9.43 11.85
N LYS A 85 12.87 -10.76 11.66
CA LYS A 85 14.12 -11.43 11.27
C LYS A 85 14.65 -11.16 9.93
N ALA A 86 13.84 -11.35 8.90
CA ALA A 86 14.34 -11.26 7.54
C ALA A 86 15.11 -9.95 7.35
N ILE A 87 14.61 -8.90 7.97
CA ILE A 87 15.24 -7.59 8.08
C ILE A 87 16.46 -7.64 9.01
N CYS A 88 16.37 -8.16 10.24
CA CYS A 88 17.51 -8.30 11.15
C CYS A 88 18.65 -9.12 10.53
N GLU A 89 18.40 -10.35 10.11
CA GLU A 89 19.37 -11.23 9.47
C GLU A 89 19.87 -10.71 8.13
N TYR A 90 19.07 -10.05 7.27
CA TYR A 90 19.51 -9.64 5.93
C TYR A 90 20.07 -8.20 5.88
N LEU A 91 19.49 -7.25 6.63
CA LEU A 91 19.98 -5.87 6.75
C LEU A 91 21.10 -5.75 7.79
N ALA A 92 21.09 -6.56 8.85
CA ALA A 92 22.18 -6.61 9.83
C ALA A 92 23.19 -7.75 9.56
N ASP A 93 22.93 -8.68 8.62
CA ASP A 93 23.98 -9.58 8.15
C ASP A 93 25.13 -8.70 7.71
N ARG A 94 26.31 -9.05 8.20
CA ARG A 94 27.55 -8.38 7.81
C ARG A 94 27.72 -8.41 6.29
N LYS A 95 26.98 -9.22 5.51
CA LYS A 95 27.08 -9.35 4.05
C LYS A 95 26.84 -8.06 3.27
N LEU A 96 25.71 -7.36 3.45
CA LEU A 96 25.45 -6.13 2.66
C LEU A 96 26.44 -5.02 3.01
N LEU A 97 26.65 -4.80 4.31
CA LEU A 97 27.62 -3.82 4.81
C LEU A 97 29.06 -4.19 4.44
N ALA A 98 29.45 -5.48 4.46
CA ALA A 98 30.77 -5.94 4.01
C ALA A 98 30.94 -5.84 2.49
N GLN A 99 29.84 -5.83 1.73
CA GLN A 99 29.85 -5.50 0.31
C GLN A 99 29.86 -3.99 0.05
N GLY A 100 29.98 -3.15 1.09
CA GLY A 100 29.99 -1.68 0.96
C GLY A 100 28.63 -1.07 0.68
N ARG A 101 27.52 -1.76 1.01
CA ARG A 101 26.16 -1.27 0.80
C ARG A 101 25.65 -0.63 2.08
N ASP A 102 25.60 0.70 2.09
CA ASP A 102 25.28 1.49 3.28
C ASP A 102 23.86 2.06 3.30
N ILE A 103 23.17 2.13 2.16
CA ILE A 103 21.82 2.71 2.03
C ILE A 103 20.86 1.66 1.47
N CYS A 104 19.65 1.58 2.02
CA CYS A 104 18.56 0.76 1.52
C CYS A 104 17.32 1.61 1.24
N PHE A 105 16.75 1.45 0.05
CA PHE A 105 15.46 1.99 -0.33
C PHE A 105 14.38 0.91 -0.18
N ILE A 106 13.32 1.23 0.56
CA ILE A 106 12.21 0.35 0.91
C ILE A 106 10.94 0.99 0.34
N SER A 107 10.13 0.21 -0.38
CA SER A 107 8.84 0.66 -0.90
C SER A 107 7.84 -0.50 -0.97
N ASN A 108 6.56 -0.16 -1.12
CA ASN A 108 5.54 -1.16 -1.40
C ASN A 108 5.65 -1.61 -2.86
N ILE A 109 5.54 -2.93 -3.10
CA ILE A 109 5.54 -3.48 -4.47
C ILE A 109 4.32 -3.02 -5.29
N ASP A 110 3.22 -2.70 -4.62
CA ASP A 110 2.02 -2.14 -5.24
C ASP A 110 2.12 -0.64 -5.53
N ASN A 111 3.14 0.06 -5.02
CA ASN A 111 3.42 1.44 -5.39
C ASN A 111 4.29 1.49 -6.65
N THR A 112 3.62 1.55 -7.80
CA THR A 112 4.29 1.59 -9.10
C THR A 112 5.04 2.90 -9.39
N GLY A 113 4.84 3.93 -8.57
CA GLY A 113 5.59 5.19 -8.64
C GLY A 113 6.92 5.16 -7.87
N ALA A 114 7.15 4.15 -7.04
CA ALA A 114 8.36 4.04 -6.23
C ALA A 114 9.57 3.66 -7.10
N THR A 115 10.44 4.63 -7.36
CA THR A 115 11.66 4.45 -8.15
C THR A 115 12.88 4.96 -7.39
N ILE A 116 14.08 4.44 -7.70
CA ILE A 116 15.32 4.92 -7.07
C ILE A 116 15.60 6.35 -7.53
N ASP A 117 15.62 7.31 -6.60
CA ASP A 117 16.03 8.69 -6.87
C ASP A 117 17.45 8.94 -6.37
N LEU A 118 18.39 9.13 -7.31
CA LEU A 118 19.79 9.35 -6.98
C LEU A 118 20.05 10.64 -6.20
N ARG A 119 19.15 11.63 -6.27
CA ARG A 119 19.29 12.88 -5.51
C ARG A 119 19.04 12.64 -4.02
N ILE A 120 18.05 11.80 -3.69
CA ILE A 120 17.75 11.40 -2.31
C ILE A 120 18.86 10.48 -1.79
N ALA A 121 19.32 9.53 -2.61
CA ALA A 121 20.46 8.70 -2.25
C ALA A 121 21.72 9.54 -1.99
N LYS A 122 22.03 10.51 -2.86
CA LYS A 122 23.15 11.44 -2.69
C LYS A 122 23.02 12.26 -1.40
N LEU A 123 21.83 12.79 -1.11
CA LEU A 123 21.55 13.51 0.12
C LEU A 123 21.88 12.65 1.36
N MET A 124 21.50 11.37 1.37
CA MET A 124 21.85 10.45 2.46
C MET A 124 23.35 10.12 2.54
N VAL A 125 24.07 10.12 1.42
CA VAL A 125 25.53 9.87 1.43
C VAL A 125 26.30 11.09 1.93
N GLU A 126 25.91 12.29 1.49
CA GLU A 126 26.58 13.54 1.83
C GLU A 126 26.18 14.09 3.21
N SER A 127 25.07 13.60 3.76
CA SER A 127 24.59 13.95 5.09
C SER A 127 24.74 12.77 6.04
N ASP A 128 24.77 13.04 7.34
CA ASP A 128 24.77 11.97 8.36
C ASP A 128 23.33 11.48 8.67
N LEU A 129 22.44 11.45 7.67
CA LEU A 129 21.04 11.07 7.83
C LEU A 129 20.91 9.55 8.02
N GLU A 130 20.10 9.15 8.99
CA GLU A 130 19.86 7.75 9.31
C GLU A 130 18.60 7.20 8.64
N TYR A 131 17.60 8.08 8.44
CA TYR A 131 16.28 7.71 7.94
C TYR A 131 15.66 8.87 7.14
N ILE A 132 15.14 8.57 5.96
CA ILE A 132 14.34 9.50 5.16
C ILE A 132 12.98 8.86 4.87
N MET A 133 11.91 9.60 5.11
CA MET A 133 10.56 9.24 4.67
C MET A 133 10.12 10.19 3.56
N GLU A 134 9.76 9.64 2.40
CA GLU A 134 9.10 10.43 1.38
C GLU A 134 7.62 10.62 1.75
N CYS A 135 7.18 11.87 1.80
CA CYS A 135 5.78 12.23 1.97
C CYS A 135 5.26 12.93 0.71
N THR A 136 3.98 12.79 0.41
CA THR A 136 3.32 13.55 -0.65
C THR A 136 2.26 14.45 -0.03
N GLU A 137 1.77 15.44 -0.78
CA GLU A 137 0.56 16.17 -0.39
C GLU A 137 -0.63 15.21 -0.20
N LYS A 138 -1.36 15.39 0.90
CA LYS A 138 -2.55 14.62 1.25
C LYS A 138 -3.74 15.08 0.42
N THR A 139 -4.51 14.14 -0.08
CA THR A 139 -5.74 14.39 -0.84
C THR A 139 -6.93 13.68 -0.19
N LYS A 140 -8.15 14.00 -0.62
CA LYS A 140 -9.39 13.40 -0.08
C LYS A 140 -9.49 11.89 -0.30
N VAL A 141 -8.72 11.32 -1.23
CA VAL A 141 -8.69 9.87 -1.49
C VAL A 141 -7.72 9.13 -0.55
N ASP A 142 -6.83 9.85 0.14
CA ASP A 142 -5.82 9.28 1.04
C ASP A 142 -6.40 9.00 2.43
N ARG A 143 -7.31 8.03 2.47
CA ARG A 143 -8.02 7.62 3.69
C ARG A 143 -7.38 6.44 4.42
N LYS A 144 -6.53 5.66 3.74
CA LYS A 144 -5.87 4.47 4.31
C LYS A 144 -4.36 4.62 4.23
N GLY A 145 -3.72 4.68 5.39
CA GLY A 145 -2.30 4.91 5.60
C GLY A 145 -2.09 6.02 6.62
N GLY A 146 -0.86 6.50 6.77
CA GLY A 146 -0.47 7.38 7.86
C GLY A 146 0.04 8.75 7.43
N THR A 147 0.27 9.58 8.43
CA THR A 147 0.94 10.89 8.32
C THR A 147 2.10 10.95 9.31
N LEU A 148 2.96 11.95 9.17
CA LEU A 148 3.95 12.27 10.19
C LEU A 148 3.38 13.29 11.18
N ILE A 149 3.76 13.12 12.44
CA ILE A 149 3.49 14.04 13.55
C ILE A 149 4.76 14.22 14.37
N GLU A 150 4.81 15.27 15.20
CA GLU A 150 5.88 15.47 16.17
C GLU A 150 5.32 15.31 17.58
N ILE A 151 6.01 14.52 18.42
CA ILE A 151 5.72 14.38 19.85
C ILE A 151 7.02 14.54 20.62
N ASN A 152 7.10 15.54 21.50
CA ASN A 152 8.26 15.81 22.35
C ASN A 152 9.59 15.93 21.56
N GLY A 153 9.57 16.55 20.38
CA GLY A 153 10.74 16.70 19.51
C GLY A 153 11.10 15.46 18.69
N TYR A 154 10.32 14.37 18.77
CA TYR A 154 10.50 13.18 17.96
C TYR A 154 9.46 13.12 16.85
N ILE A 155 9.91 12.84 15.63
CA ILE A 155 9.02 12.53 14.51
C ILE A 155 8.45 11.13 14.71
N MET A 156 7.13 11.02 14.63
CA MET A 156 6.39 9.76 14.74
C MET A 156 5.48 9.58 13.54
N HIS A 157 5.19 8.33 13.21
CA HIS A 157 4.25 7.96 12.17
C HIS A 157 2.90 7.63 12.81
N LEU A 158 1.87 8.39 12.45
CA LEU A 158 0.51 8.20 12.95
C LEU A 158 -0.33 7.49 11.89
N GLU A 159 -0.81 6.29 12.23
CA GLU A 159 -1.73 5.51 11.42
C GLU A 159 -3.18 5.66 11.91
N MET A 160 -4.15 5.53 11.00
CA MET A 160 -5.58 5.68 11.31
C MET A 160 -6.06 4.85 12.53
N PRO A 161 -5.68 3.57 12.72
CA PRO A 161 -6.16 2.77 13.86
C PRO A 161 -5.67 3.28 15.22
N GLN A 162 -4.64 4.14 15.25
CA GLN A 162 -4.12 4.76 16.48
C GLN A 162 -4.88 6.05 16.85
N VAL A 163 -5.72 6.57 15.95
CA VAL A 163 -6.48 7.80 16.16
C VAL A 163 -7.72 7.51 17.02
N PRO A 164 -7.97 8.28 18.10
CA PRO A 164 -9.21 8.18 18.87
C PRO A 164 -10.45 8.38 17.99
N LYS A 165 -11.53 7.67 18.29
CA LYS A 165 -12.75 7.68 17.45
C LYS A 165 -13.30 9.08 17.19
N ASP A 166 -13.24 9.95 18.20
CA ASP A 166 -13.78 11.32 18.12
C ASP A 166 -12.91 12.26 17.27
N HIS A 167 -11.68 11.86 16.93
CA HIS A 167 -10.71 12.64 16.14
C HIS A 167 -10.44 12.06 14.75
N ILE A 168 -11.19 11.03 14.34
CA ILE A 168 -11.04 10.42 12.99
C ILE A 168 -11.25 11.45 11.88
N ASN A 169 -12.20 12.38 12.06
CA ASN A 169 -12.45 13.44 11.07
C ASN A 169 -11.26 14.39 10.94
N ASP A 170 -10.60 14.70 12.05
CA ASP A 170 -9.39 15.54 12.05
C ASP A 170 -8.27 14.86 11.27
N PHE A 171 -8.10 13.55 11.47
CA PHE A 171 -7.11 12.74 10.73
C PHE A 171 -7.35 12.73 9.21
N PHE A 172 -8.61 12.78 8.77
CA PHE A 172 -8.94 12.87 7.34
C PHE A 172 -8.89 14.29 6.79
N SER A 173 -8.84 15.32 7.64
CA SER A 173 -8.79 16.71 7.22
C SER A 173 -7.46 17.04 6.55
N THR A 174 -7.53 17.53 5.32
CA THR A 174 -6.38 18.06 4.56
C THR A 174 -5.94 19.43 5.08
N ASP A 175 -6.77 20.12 5.86
CA ASP A 175 -6.44 21.41 6.46
C ASP A 175 -5.53 21.23 7.70
N ILE A 176 -5.71 20.11 8.41
CA ILE A 176 -4.92 19.73 9.59
C ILE A 176 -3.66 18.97 9.17
N PHE A 177 -3.84 17.84 8.47
CA PHE A 177 -2.73 17.01 8.01
C PHE A 177 -2.53 17.21 6.51
N LYS A 178 -1.50 17.97 6.15
CA LYS A 178 -1.21 18.35 4.75
C LYS A 178 -0.38 17.31 3.99
N ILE A 179 0.30 16.44 4.71
CA ILE A 179 1.19 15.43 4.15
C ILE A 179 0.67 14.02 4.40
N PHE A 180 1.10 13.09 3.55
CA PHE A 180 0.73 11.69 3.60
C PHE A 180 1.98 10.83 3.37
N ASN A 181 2.16 9.78 4.17
CA ASN A 181 3.28 8.86 4.03
C ASN A 181 3.12 8.00 2.77
N THR A 182 4.13 8.01 1.90
CA THR A 182 4.14 7.20 0.67
C THR A 182 4.56 5.74 0.90
N ASN A 183 5.12 5.46 2.09
CA ASN A 183 5.85 4.25 2.43
C ASN A 183 7.10 4.00 1.56
N ASN A 184 7.59 5.03 0.85
CA ASN A 184 8.92 5.07 0.26
C ASN A 184 9.90 5.58 1.31
N ILE A 185 10.76 4.70 1.79
CA ILE A 185 11.62 4.92 2.95
C ILE A 185 13.06 4.63 2.56
N TRP A 186 13.97 5.49 2.98
CA TRP A 186 15.40 5.28 2.80
C TRP A 186 16.06 5.17 4.16
N VAL A 187 16.90 4.15 4.36
CA VAL A 187 17.56 3.91 5.65
C VAL A 187 19.05 3.71 5.47
N ASN A 188 19.82 4.23 6.42
CA ASN A 188 21.23 3.93 6.56
C ASN A 188 21.38 2.59 7.30
N LEU A 189 21.93 1.58 6.63
CA LEU A 189 22.06 0.22 7.15
C LEU A 189 23.00 0.13 8.35
N ARG A 190 23.98 1.04 8.47
CA ARG A 190 24.83 1.12 9.67
C ARG A 190 24.04 1.60 10.88
N ALA A 191 23.16 2.58 10.68
CA ALA A 191 22.27 3.09 11.73
C ALA A 191 21.25 2.03 12.16
N VAL A 192 20.61 1.36 11.18
CA VAL A 192 19.73 0.21 11.42
C VAL A 192 20.44 -0.82 12.28
N LYS A 193 21.62 -1.29 11.86
CA LYS A 193 22.40 -2.30 12.61
C LYS A 193 22.71 -1.89 14.05
N LYS A 194 23.04 -0.62 14.30
CA LYS A 194 23.34 -0.11 15.66
C LYS A 194 22.09 -0.09 16.54
N LYS A 195 20.93 0.23 15.97
CA LYS A 195 19.67 0.49 16.70
C LYS A 195 18.76 -0.73 16.78
N LEU A 196 18.94 -1.71 15.90
CA LEU A 196 18.08 -2.87 15.71
C LEU A 196 17.70 -3.59 17.01
N ALA A 197 18.71 -3.94 17.83
CA ALA A 197 18.51 -4.66 19.09
C ALA A 197 17.75 -3.87 20.17
N LYS A 198 17.54 -2.57 19.97
CA LYS A 198 16.83 -1.66 20.89
C LYS A 198 15.63 -0.99 20.24
N MET A 199 15.30 -1.35 19.01
CA MET A 199 14.26 -0.69 18.23
C MET A 199 12.90 -1.00 18.84
N LYS A 200 12.09 0.03 19.06
CA LYS A 200 10.73 -0.09 19.58
C LYS A 200 9.74 0.06 18.43
N MET A 201 8.90 -0.95 18.24
CA MET A 201 7.83 -0.99 17.26
C MET A 201 6.48 -0.75 17.94
N GLU A 202 5.67 0.13 17.36
CA GLU A 202 4.31 0.36 17.83
C GLU A 202 3.37 -0.70 17.27
N ILE A 203 2.59 -1.31 18.16
CA ILE A 203 1.56 -2.27 17.79
C ILE A 203 0.33 -1.51 17.28
N ILE A 204 -0.13 -1.90 16.10
CA ILE A 204 -1.36 -1.43 15.47
C ILE A 204 -2.40 -2.53 15.67
N VAL A 205 -3.52 -2.18 16.31
CA VAL A 205 -4.61 -3.12 16.61
C VAL A 205 -5.77 -2.89 15.65
N ASN A 206 -5.93 -3.81 14.70
CA ASN A 206 -7.03 -3.79 13.75
C ASN A 206 -8.15 -4.73 14.21
N ARG A 207 -9.38 -4.20 14.36
CA ARG A 207 -10.56 -5.02 14.63
C ARG A 207 -11.25 -5.34 13.31
N LYS A 208 -11.36 -6.62 12.95
CA LYS A 208 -11.95 -7.08 11.69
C LYS A 208 -13.10 -8.06 11.96
N VAL A 209 -13.97 -8.19 10.97
CA VAL A 209 -15.00 -9.22 10.93
C VAL A 209 -14.65 -10.14 9.76
N LEU A 210 -14.49 -11.43 10.03
CA LEU A 210 -14.23 -12.42 8.99
C LEU A 210 -15.46 -12.58 8.10
N SER A 211 -15.27 -13.15 6.90
CA SER A 211 -16.40 -13.49 6.01
C SER A 211 -17.40 -14.46 6.63
N THR A 212 -16.98 -15.21 7.66
CA THR A 212 -17.79 -16.10 8.48
C THR A 212 -18.63 -15.37 9.53
N GLY A 213 -18.47 -14.05 9.70
CA GLY A 213 -19.16 -13.23 10.69
C GLY A 213 -18.46 -13.12 12.05
N GLU A 214 -17.34 -13.82 12.23
CA GLU A 214 -16.58 -13.83 13.48
C GLU A 214 -15.77 -12.55 13.67
N PHE A 215 -15.78 -11.99 14.88
CA PHE A 215 -14.97 -10.84 15.25
C PHE A 215 -13.55 -11.28 15.58
N VAL A 216 -12.56 -10.69 14.92
CA VAL A 216 -11.14 -10.96 15.14
C VAL A 216 -10.35 -9.69 15.41
N ILE A 217 -9.29 -9.83 16.19
CA ILE A 217 -8.28 -8.79 16.40
C ILE A 217 -7.04 -9.21 15.61
N GLN A 218 -6.57 -8.32 14.75
CA GLN A 218 -5.34 -8.46 14.00
C GLN A 218 -4.31 -7.46 14.55
N LEU A 219 -3.15 -7.95 14.93
CA LEU A 219 -2.03 -7.14 15.41
C LEU A 219 -1.02 -6.97 14.27
N GLU A 220 -0.55 -5.75 14.06
CA GLU A 220 0.42 -5.38 13.02
C GLU A 220 1.46 -4.41 13.59
N THR A 221 2.58 -4.25 12.90
CA THR A 221 3.52 -3.14 13.10
C THR A 221 3.82 -2.49 11.75
N SER A 222 4.30 -1.24 11.76
CA SER A 222 4.59 -0.48 10.54
C SER A 222 6.07 -0.14 10.45
N VAL A 223 6.69 -0.42 9.29
CA VAL A 223 8.08 0.01 9.00
C VAL A 223 8.18 1.54 9.05
N GLY A 224 7.13 2.27 8.66
CA GLY A 224 7.05 3.72 8.84
C GLY A 224 7.11 4.13 10.32
N GLY A 225 6.55 3.30 11.20
CA GLY A 225 6.61 3.47 12.66
C GLY A 225 8.01 3.38 13.25
N THR A 226 8.99 2.82 12.52
CA THR A 226 10.39 2.73 12.99
C THR A 226 11.07 4.09 13.07
N ILE A 227 10.55 5.13 12.39
CA ILE A 227 11.17 6.46 12.28
C ILE A 227 11.55 7.05 13.65
N ARG A 228 10.74 6.79 14.68
CA ARG A 228 10.95 7.26 16.07
C ARG A 228 12.24 6.73 16.73
N ASN A 229 12.88 5.72 16.15
CA ASN A 229 14.08 5.09 16.72
C ASN A 229 15.38 5.74 16.21
N PHE A 230 15.28 6.61 15.21
CA PHE A 230 16.41 7.28 14.57
C PHE A 230 16.52 8.72 15.05
N ASP A 231 17.76 9.20 15.19
CA ASP A 231 18.01 10.54 15.73
C ASP A 231 18.11 11.57 14.59
N LYS A 232 18.60 11.14 13.42
CA LYS A 232 18.83 11.99 12.25
C LYS A 232 17.85 11.62 11.15
N VAL A 233 16.61 12.09 11.34
CA VAL A 233 15.46 11.82 10.47
C VAL A 233 15.17 13.01 9.56
N LEU A 234 14.71 12.75 8.34
CA LEU A 234 14.21 13.78 7.44
C LEU A 234 12.94 13.32 6.73
N SER A 235 11.92 14.17 6.70
CA SER A 235 10.78 14.01 5.81
C SER A 235 11.02 14.85 4.55
N ILE A 236 10.86 14.25 3.38
CA ILE A 236 10.99 14.95 2.10
C ILE A 236 9.62 14.94 1.42
N GLN A 237 9.12 16.12 1.08
CA GLN A 237 7.94 16.21 0.23
C GLN A 237 8.32 15.93 -1.23
N VAL A 238 7.77 14.84 -1.77
CA VAL A 238 7.98 14.39 -3.15
C VAL A 238 6.76 14.65 -4.02
N PRO A 239 6.92 14.77 -5.35
CA PRO A 239 5.78 14.83 -6.25
C PRO A 239 4.95 13.54 -6.18
N ARG A 240 3.63 13.70 -6.37
CA ARG A 240 2.66 12.58 -6.33
C ARG A 240 2.99 11.45 -7.29
N SER A 241 3.74 11.71 -8.37
CA SER A 241 4.22 10.68 -9.30
C SER A 241 5.06 9.58 -8.64
N ARG A 242 5.63 9.82 -7.45
CA ARG A 242 6.35 8.81 -6.66
C ARG A 242 5.44 7.94 -5.77
N PHE A 243 4.15 8.26 -5.74
CA PHE A 243 3.12 7.58 -4.96
C PHE A 243 1.91 7.23 -5.84
N LEU A 244 2.04 6.11 -6.54
CA LEU A 244 1.04 5.53 -7.43
C LEU A 244 0.68 4.09 -6.98
N PRO A 245 -0.01 3.94 -5.84
CA PRO A 245 -0.41 2.64 -5.31
C PRO A 245 -1.55 2.01 -6.12
N VAL A 246 -1.45 0.71 -6.37
CA VAL A 246 -2.48 -0.10 -7.04
C VAL A 246 -3.15 -1.00 -6.01
N LYS A 247 -4.30 -0.59 -5.47
CA LYS A 247 -4.99 -1.29 -4.38
C LYS A 247 -6.24 -2.00 -4.83
N ASN A 248 -6.83 -1.57 -5.94
CA ASN A 248 -8.04 -2.14 -6.51
C ASN A 248 -7.97 -2.16 -8.05
N THR A 249 -8.97 -2.77 -8.69
CA THR A 249 -9.02 -2.92 -10.14
C THR A 249 -9.29 -1.62 -10.90
N GLN A 250 -9.75 -0.57 -10.22
CA GLN A 250 -9.93 0.78 -10.78
C GLN A 250 -8.56 1.45 -10.93
N ASP A 251 -7.69 1.30 -9.93
CA ASP A 251 -6.29 1.75 -10.00
C ASP A 251 -5.57 0.98 -11.12
N LEU A 252 -5.81 -0.33 -11.22
CA LEU A 252 -5.27 -1.20 -12.27
C LEU A 252 -5.71 -0.73 -13.66
N LEU A 253 -6.99 -0.42 -13.85
CA LEU A 253 -7.51 0.13 -15.11
C LEU A 253 -6.77 1.41 -15.49
N ALA A 254 -6.58 2.31 -14.54
CA ALA A 254 -5.88 3.57 -14.78
C ALA A 254 -4.45 3.32 -15.28
N ILE A 255 -3.66 2.50 -14.59
CA ILE A 255 -2.25 2.27 -14.92
C ILE A 255 -2.02 1.40 -16.18
N MET A 256 -2.98 0.54 -16.53
CA MET A 256 -2.92 -0.26 -17.76
C MET A 256 -3.39 0.54 -18.99
N SER A 257 -4.14 1.61 -18.78
CA SER A 257 -4.64 2.46 -19.86
C SER A 257 -3.58 3.41 -20.37
N ASP A 258 -3.93 4.10 -21.45
CA ASP A 258 -3.11 5.13 -22.06
C ASP A 258 -3.05 6.45 -21.24
N LEU A 259 -3.53 6.47 -19.99
CA LEU A 259 -3.29 7.56 -19.03
C LEU A 259 -1.82 7.60 -18.55
N TYR A 260 -1.13 6.47 -18.59
CA TYR A 260 0.25 6.34 -18.16
C TYR A 260 1.11 5.78 -19.29
N GLU A 261 2.36 6.23 -19.34
CA GLU A 261 3.38 5.71 -20.23
C GLU A 261 4.56 5.21 -19.41
N VAL A 262 5.08 4.04 -19.78
CA VAL A 262 6.36 3.54 -19.26
C VAL A 262 7.47 4.29 -19.98
N ARG A 263 8.31 5.00 -19.22
CA ARG A 263 9.49 5.70 -19.73
C ARG A 263 10.67 4.75 -19.91
N GLU A 264 11.73 5.22 -20.55
CA GLU A 264 12.95 4.43 -20.78
C GLU A 264 13.60 3.93 -19.49
N ASP A 265 13.41 4.65 -18.37
CA ASP A 265 13.87 4.26 -17.04
C ASP A 265 12.90 3.32 -16.30
N PHE A 266 11.87 2.81 -16.99
CA PHE A 266 10.81 1.96 -16.47
C PHE A 266 9.89 2.63 -15.44
N SER A 267 9.99 3.95 -15.26
CA SER A 267 9.03 4.69 -14.46
C SER A 267 7.70 4.86 -15.21
N LEU A 268 6.59 4.76 -14.49
CA LEU A 268 5.27 5.11 -15.02
C LEU A 268 5.06 6.62 -14.87
N GLN A 269 4.81 7.31 -15.98
CA GLN A 269 4.51 8.73 -15.97
C GLN A 269 3.07 8.98 -16.42
N PHE A 270 2.36 9.80 -15.64
CA PHE A 270 1.08 10.35 -16.06
C PHE A 270 1.29 11.33 -17.22
N VAL A 271 0.59 11.09 -18.33
CA VAL A 271 0.87 11.72 -19.63
C VAL A 271 0.15 13.04 -19.87
N ARG A 272 -0.85 13.36 -19.05
CA ARG A 272 -1.72 14.53 -19.26
C ARG A 272 -1.31 15.70 -18.38
N LYS A 273 -1.60 16.90 -18.88
CA LYS A 273 -1.68 18.11 -18.05
C LYS A 273 -3.04 18.11 -17.35
N GLY A 274 -3.07 17.96 -16.02
CA GLY A 274 -4.30 17.99 -15.24
C GLY A 274 -4.36 16.90 -14.17
N LYS A 275 -5.56 16.66 -13.65
CA LYS A 275 -5.81 15.65 -12.62
C LYS A 275 -6.04 14.27 -13.24
N VAL A 276 -5.67 13.23 -12.49
CA VAL A 276 -6.04 11.85 -12.80
C VAL A 276 -7.57 11.73 -12.80
N PRO A 277 -8.19 11.05 -13.78
CA PRO A 277 -9.64 10.89 -13.80
C PRO A 277 -10.14 10.08 -12.60
N VAL A 278 -11.40 10.32 -12.23
CA VAL A 278 -12.08 9.51 -11.23
C VAL A 278 -12.66 8.26 -11.90
N ILE A 279 -12.26 7.07 -11.45
CA ILE A 279 -12.74 5.79 -11.98
C ILE A 279 -13.45 5.04 -10.86
N GLU A 280 -14.73 4.75 -11.07
CA GLU A 280 -15.60 4.02 -10.16
C GLU A 280 -16.09 2.75 -10.84
N LEU A 281 -15.57 1.58 -10.46
CA LEU A 281 -16.00 0.28 -10.96
C LEU A 281 -16.80 -0.46 -9.88
N SER A 282 -17.96 -1.01 -10.26
CA SER A 282 -18.79 -1.77 -9.33
C SER A 282 -18.15 -3.10 -8.89
N LYS A 283 -18.80 -3.76 -7.92
CA LYS A 283 -18.37 -5.05 -7.35
C LYS A 283 -18.11 -6.15 -8.39
N TYR A 284 -18.73 -6.09 -9.57
CA TYR A 284 -18.50 -7.03 -10.67
C TYR A 284 -17.05 -7.02 -11.17
N PHE A 285 -16.32 -5.93 -10.95
CA PHE A 285 -14.91 -5.78 -11.34
C PHE A 285 -13.94 -6.01 -10.18
N SER A 286 -14.42 -6.35 -8.98
CA SER A 286 -13.57 -6.39 -7.78
C SER A 286 -12.48 -7.48 -7.82
N LYS A 287 -12.75 -8.60 -8.51
CA LYS A 287 -11.77 -9.68 -8.74
C LYS A 287 -11.02 -9.43 -10.04
N VAL A 288 -9.70 -9.63 -10.03
CA VAL A 288 -8.85 -9.48 -11.23
C VAL A 288 -9.31 -10.36 -12.39
N SER A 289 -9.74 -11.60 -12.11
CA SER A 289 -10.27 -12.50 -13.14
C SER A 289 -11.53 -11.96 -13.82
N GLU A 290 -12.44 -11.36 -13.04
CA GLU A 290 -13.66 -10.75 -13.59
C GLU A 290 -13.34 -9.47 -14.35
N PHE A 291 -12.42 -8.65 -13.83
CA PHE A 291 -11.92 -7.47 -14.52
C PHE A 291 -11.36 -7.82 -15.90
N GLN A 292 -10.47 -8.82 -15.98
CA GLN A 292 -9.87 -9.28 -17.25
C GLN A 292 -10.91 -9.88 -18.21
N LYS A 293 -11.91 -10.61 -17.69
CA LYS A 293 -13.00 -11.14 -18.51
C LYS A 293 -13.85 -10.02 -19.13
N ARG A 294 -14.02 -8.91 -18.42
CA ARG A 294 -14.92 -7.81 -18.79
C ARG A 294 -14.28 -6.79 -19.71
N PHE A 295 -12.97 -6.61 -19.64
CA PHE A 295 -12.22 -5.79 -20.58
C PHE A 295 -11.48 -6.68 -21.58
N ARG A 296 -12.05 -6.88 -22.78
CA ARG A 296 -11.33 -7.61 -23.85
C ARG A 296 -10.04 -6.88 -24.25
N GLU A 297 -10.09 -5.55 -24.22
CA GLU A 297 -8.97 -4.63 -24.32
C GLU A 297 -9.18 -3.50 -23.32
N ILE A 298 -8.10 -2.92 -22.81
CA ILE A 298 -8.19 -1.74 -21.94
C ILE A 298 -8.61 -0.54 -22.81
N PRO A 299 -9.70 0.17 -22.46
CA PRO A 299 -10.16 1.32 -23.24
C PRO A 299 -9.14 2.47 -23.24
N GLN A 300 -9.20 3.31 -24.26
CA GLN A 300 -8.47 4.57 -24.28
C GLN A 300 -9.16 5.58 -23.35
N LEU A 301 -8.40 6.07 -22.37
CA LEU A 301 -8.87 6.95 -21.29
C LEU A 301 -8.17 8.31 -21.32
N ARG A 302 -7.32 8.61 -22.31
CA ARG A 302 -6.57 9.88 -22.44
C ARG A 302 -7.40 11.14 -22.20
N GLN A 303 -8.65 11.15 -22.62
CA GLN A 303 -9.56 12.31 -22.53
C GLN A 303 -10.62 12.16 -21.43
N LEU A 304 -10.56 11.10 -20.62
CA LEU A 304 -11.52 10.84 -19.54
C LEU A 304 -11.39 11.88 -18.42
N LYS A 305 -12.52 12.30 -17.85
CA LYS A 305 -12.60 13.07 -16.58
C LYS A 305 -13.17 12.20 -15.46
N ARG A 306 -14.24 11.47 -15.75
CA ARG A 306 -14.88 10.54 -14.81
C ARG A 306 -15.46 9.34 -15.54
N LEU A 307 -15.24 8.15 -14.99
CA LEU A 307 -15.89 6.91 -15.41
C LEU A 307 -16.64 6.31 -14.21
N LYS A 308 -17.91 5.97 -14.40
CA LYS A 308 -18.69 5.18 -13.44
C LYS A 308 -19.30 3.97 -14.14
N VAL A 309 -19.00 2.76 -13.67
CA VAL A 309 -19.53 1.51 -14.24
C VAL A 309 -20.29 0.72 -13.18
N GLU A 310 -21.60 0.54 -13.40
CA GLU A 310 -22.52 -0.18 -12.51
C GLU A 310 -23.11 -1.41 -13.22
N GLY A 311 -23.21 -2.54 -12.50
CA GLY A 311 -23.81 -3.76 -13.05
C GLY A 311 -22.86 -4.64 -13.87
N ASP A 312 -23.47 -5.59 -14.60
CA ASP A 312 -22.79 -6.62 -15.39
C ASP A 312 -22.40 -6.07 -16.78
N VAL A 313 -21.29 -5.34 -16.84
CA VAL A 313 -20.82 -4.63 -18.04
C VAL A 313 -19.58 -5.29 -18.64
N TYR A 314 -19.52 -5.34 -19.97
CA TYR A 314 -18.38 -5.81 -20.78
C TYR A 314 -17.96 -4.75 -21.79
N PHE A 315 -16.69 -4.74 -22.16
CA PHE A 315 -16.07 -3.81 -23.09
C PHE A 315 -15.41 -4.58 -24.24
N GLY A 316 -15.77 -4.23 -25.47
CA GLY A 316 -15.13 -4.71 -26.70
C GLY A 316 -13.73 -4.14 -26.91
N HIS A 317 -13.14 -4.44 -28.07
CA HIS A 317 -11.84 -3.90 -28.46
C HIS A 317 -11.95 -2.42 -28.86
N ARG A 318 -10.83 -1.69 -28.78
CA ARG A 318 -10.69 -0.30 -29.29
C ARG A 318 -11.77 0.69 -28.77
N VAL A 319 -12.30 0.48 -27.58
CA VAL A 319 -13.25 1.41 -26.94
C VAL A 319 -12.54 2.68 -26.51
N VAL A 320 -13.18 3.83 -26.70
CA VAL A 320 -12.65 5.15 -26.32
C VAL A 320 -13.63 5.85 -25.37
N LEU A 321 -13.16 6.28 -24.20
CA LEU A 321 -13.97 6.95 -23.19
C LEU A 321 -13.46 8.37 -22.93
N LYS A 322 -14.35 9.37 -23.06
CA LYS A 322 -14.00 10.80 -23.00
C LYS A 322 -14.92 11.56 -22.06
N ASP A 323 -14.36 12.58 -21.39
CA ASP A 323 -15.06 13.41 -20.42
C ASP A 323 -15.77 12.60 -19.33
N ASN A 324 -17.07 12.78 -19.12
CA ASN A 324 -17.83 12.06 -18.10
C ASN A 324 -18.57 10.90 -18.77
N VAL A 325 -18.33 9.67 -18.32
CA VAL A 325 -19.01 8.49 -18.84
C VAL A 325 -19.62 7.70 -17.70
N GLU A 326 -20.91 7.43 -17.79
CA GLU A 326 -21.61 6.50 -16.89
C GLU A 326 -22.12 5.30 -17.70
N ILE A 327 -21.89 4.09 -17.23
CA ILE A 327 -22.35 2.86 -17.89
C ILE A 327 -23.02 2.00 -16.85
N ALA A 328 -24.29 1.64 -17.06
CA ALA A 328 -25.08 0.92 -16.07
C ALA A 328 -25.87 -0.23 -16.71
N ALA A 329 -25.88 -1.39 -16.05
CA ALA A 329 -26.80 -2.47 -16.35
C ALA A 329 -27.67 -2.77 -15.13
N ASP A 330 -28.99 -2.80 -15.32
CA ASP A 330 -29.95 -3.18 -14.28
C ASP A 330 -29.71 -4.63 -13.82
N GLN A 331 -30.25 -4.96 -12.64
CA GLN A 331 -30.08 -6.29 -12.06
C GLN A 331 -30.58 -7.40 -13.01
N GLY A 332 -29.73 -8.39 -13.26
CA GLY A 332 -30.03 -9.51 -14.16
C GLY A 332 -29.90 -9.17 -15.65
N GLN A 333 -29.52 -7.94 -15.99
CA GLN A 333 -29.19 -7.55 -17.36
C GLN A 333 -27.67 -7.51 -17.55
N GLN A 334 -27.23 -7.75 -18.77
CA GLN A 334 -25.86 -7.58 -19.22
C GLN A 334 -25.81 -6.44 -20.24
N LEU A 335 -24.78 -5.60 -20.17
CA LEU A 335 -24.50 -4.58 -21.18
C LEU A 335 -23.11 -4.83 -21.78
N GLU A 336 -23.04 -4.86 -23.10
CA GLU A 336 -21.77 -4.89 -23.85
C GLU A 336 -21.57 -3.56 -24.56
N VAL A 337 -20.47 -2.86 -24.23
CA VAL A 337 -20.00 -1.71 -24.99
C VAL A 337 -19.34 -2.24 -26.26
N ALA A 338 -19.83 -1.79 -27.40
CA ALA A 338 -19.47 -2.36 -28.69
C ALA A 338 -18.00 -2.10 -29.04
N GLU A 339 -17.45 -2.95 -29.91
CA GLU A 339 -16.10 -2.77 -30.44
C GLU A 339 -15.97 -1.45 -31.21
N GLY A 340 -14.91 -0.69 -30.93
CA GLY A 340 -14.64 0.62 -31.53
C GLY A 340 -15.54 1.75 -31.03
N GLU A 341 -16.40 1.49 -30.04
CA GLU A 341 -17.34 2.49 -29.56
C GLU A 341 -16.64 3.65 -28.84
N CYS A 342 -17.03 4.88 -29.18
CA CYS A 342 -16.58 6.10 -28.53
C CYS A 342 -17.72 6.67 -27.68
N LEU A 343 -17.55 6.71 -26.35
CA LEU A 343 -18.50 7.29 -25.41
C LEU A 343 -17.94 8.60 -24.86
N GLU A 344 -18.67 9.69 -25.05
CA GLU A 344 -18.25 11.03 -24.67
C GLU A 344 -19.41 11.76 -23.99
N ASN A 345 -19.17 12.21 -22.75
CA ASN A 345 -20.13 12.98 -21.96
C ASN A 345 -21.56 12.37 -21.94
N ILE A 346 -21.65 11.07 -21.67
CA ILE A 346 -22.87 10.28 -21.86
C ILE A 346 -23.06 9.22 -20.76
N LYS A 347 -24.32 8.89 -20.52
CA LYS A 347 -24.76 7.73 -19.75
C LYS A 347 -25.37 6.68 -20.67
N LEU A 348 -24.78 5.49 -20.67
CA LEU A 348 -25.28 4.31 -21.35
C LEU A 348 -25.95 3.38 -20.33
N ILE A 349 -27.22 3.03 -20.53
CA ILE A 349 -27.94 2.19 -19.57
C ILE A 349 -28.76 1.08 -20.24
N GLN A 350 -28.59 -0.15 -19.77
CA GLN A 350 -29.44 -1.29 -20.12
C GLN A 350 -30.46 -1.51 -19.01
N LYS A 351 -31.72 -1.17 -19.27
CA LYS A 351 -32.83 -1.45 -18.33
C LYS A 351 -33.52 -2.76 -18.66
N ALA A 352 -34.18 -3.35 -17.66
CA ALA A 352 -34.98 -4.56 -17.86
C ALA A 352 -36.04 -4.34 -18.96
N HIS A 353 -36.13 -5.28 -19.91
CA HIS A 353 -37.14 -5.29 -20.98
C HIS A 353 -37.15 -4.05 -21.90
N SER A 354 -35.99 -3.42 -22.12
CA SER A 354 -35.85 -2.27 -23.04
C SER A 354 -34.56 -2.34 -23.85
N GLU A 355 -34.50 -1.61 -24.95
CA GLU A 355 -33.25 -1.36 -25.66
C GLU A 355 -32.29 -0.49 -24.83
N VAL A 356 -30.99 -0.59 -25.12
CA VAL A 356 -29.96 0.23 -24.48
C VAL A 356 -30.25 1.71 -24.69
N GLN A 357 -30.34 2.48 -23.61
CA GLN A 357 -30.59 3.92 -23.65
C GLN A 357 -29.28 4.70 -23.60
N ARG A 358 -29.20 5.76 -24.41
CA ARG A 358 -28.10 6.71 -24.47
C ARG A 358 -28.60 8.07 -24.00
N ILE A 359 -28.09 8.54 -22.86
CA ILE A 359 -28.54 9.77 -22.20
C ILE A 359 -27.36 10.74 -22.12
N PRO A 360 -27.38 11.89 -22.82
CA PRO A 360 -26.34 12.90 -22.67
C PRO A 360 -26.22 13.36 -21.22
N LEU A 361 -25.00 13.51 -20.72
CA LEU A 361 -24.75 14.12 -19.42
C LEU A 361 -24.68 15.63 -19.61
N GLU A 362 -25.49 16.39 -18.87
CA GLU A 362 -25.36 17.84 -18.87
C GLU A 362 -23.96 18.24 -18.37
N HIS A 363 -23.38 19.29 -18.96
CA HIS A 363 -22.18 19.89 -18.42
C HIS A 363 -22.48 20.40 -17.01
N GLN A 364 -22.07 19.66 -15.98
CA GLN A 364 -22.01 20.20 -14.65
C GLN A 364 -20.96 21.32 -14.68
N THR A 365 -21.44 22.55 -14.75
CA THR A 365 -20.63 23.75 -14.54
C THR A 365 -20.13 23.67 -13.10
N ILE A 366 -18.94 23.12 -12.91
CA ILE A 366 -18.24 23.16 -11.62
C ILE A 366 -18.02 24.65 -11.35
N LYS A 367 -18.83 25.23 -10.46
CA LYS A 367 -18.54 26.55 -9.90
C LYS A 367 -17.17 26.45 -9.22
N SER A 368 -16.26 27.29 -9.68
CA SER A 368 -14.84 27.44 -9.32
C SER A 368 -14.58 27.41 -7.82
#